data_AF-A0A6I5KPH8-F1
#
_entry.id   AF-A0A6I5KPH8-F1
#
_cell.length_a   1.000
_cell.length_b   1.000
_cell.length_c   1.000
_cell.angle_alpha   90.00
_cell.angle_beta   90.00
_cell.angle_gamma   90.00
#
_symmetry.space_group_name_H-M   'P 1'
#
loop_
_entity.id
_entity.type
_entity.pdbx_description
1 polymer ?
#
loop_
_entity_poly.entity_id
_entity_poly.type
_entity_poly.pdbx_seq_one_letter_code
_entity_poly.pdbx_strand_id
1 'polypeptide(L)'
;MNELELLQKLIEVEEHTHILHLKIQIWSNEAEKAEFIVEHDKGVLEIENIKTQLVEIGDKSYSANAKSNMLKQLRYYVEEINKAQPGLALSRNQGMNLKNELFAGIVRDMNYLIQGSGSSIRIPAYLHYTTNPEGSIDIVELTGFLETEARTLQRVDSPNYLKLRDFMEGFAERIIAQYIHD
;
A
#
# COMPACT_ATOMS: atom_id res chain seq x y z
N MET A 1 -2.22 2.89 -24.83
CA MET A 1 -2.40 2.78 -23.38
C MET A 1 -1.17 3.38 -22.72
N ASN A 2 -1.35 4.36 -21.84
CA ASN A 2 -0.26 4.91 -21.04
C ASN A 2 0.00 4.03 -19.80
N GLU A 3 1.03 4.37 -19.01
CA GLU A 3 1.40 3.59 -17.83
C GLU A 3 0.23 3.48 -16.85
N LEU A 4 -0.44 4.58 -16.52
CA LEU A 4 -1.59 4.58 -15.60
C LEU A 4 -2.75 3.71 -16.08
N GLU A 5 -3.11 3.78 -17.37
CA GLU A 5 -4.17 2.95 -17.94
C GLU A 5 -3.83 1.46 -17.87
N LEU A 6 -2.56 1.08 -18.09
CA LEU A 6 -2.07 -0.29 -17.88
C LEU A 6 -2.16 -0.71 -16.42
N LEU A 7 -1.89 0.20 -15.47
CA LEU A 7 -2.03 -0.08 -14.03
C LEU A 7 -3.46 -0.30 -13.60
N GLN A 8 -4.37 0.55 -14.05
CA GLN A 8 -5.80 0.42 -13.76
C GLN A 8 -6.32 -0.91 -14.30
N LYS A 9 -5.94 -1.24 -15.54
CA LYS A 9 -6.28 -2.53 -16.15
C LYS A 9 -5.68 -3.70 -15.37
N LEU A 10 -4.43 -3.61 -14.92
CA LEU A 10 -3.81 -4.66 -14.12
C LEU A 10 -4.61 -4.92 -12.84
N ILE A 11 -4.96 -3.86 -12.11
CA ILE A 11 -5.71 -3.95 -10.86
C ILE A 11 -7.08 -4.59 -11.11
N GLU A 12 -7.81 -4.15 -12.13
CA GLU A 12 -9.13 -4.70 -12.48
C GLU A 12 -9.06 -6.20 -12.80
N VAL A 13 -8.07 -6.62 -13.59
CA VAL A 13 -7.91 -8.04 -13.96
C VAL A 13 -7.47 -8.87 -12.75
N GLU A 14 -6.59 -8.35 -11.88
CA GLU A 14 -6.19 -9.01 -10.63
C GLU A 14 -7.38 -9.22 -9.69
N GLU A 15 -8.19 -8.18 -9.46
CA GLU A 15 -9.39 -8.26 -8.63
C GLU A 15 -10.39 -9.28 -9.17
N HIS A 16 -10.66 -9.23 -10.48
CA HIS A 16 -11.58 -10.17 -11.13
C HIS A 16 -11.07 -11.62 -11.03
N THR A 17 -9.78 -11.83 -11.31
CA THR A 17 -9.14 -13.15 -11.22
C THR A 17 -9.18 -13.69 -9.79
N HIS A 18 -8.95 -12.84 -8.79
CA HIS A 18 -9.08 -13.22 -7.38
C HIS A 18 -10.51 -13.63 -7.02
N ILE A 19 -11.52 -12.88 -7.48
CA ILE A 19 -12.93 -13.24 -7.26
C ILE A 19 -13.25 -14.60 -7.90
N LEU A 20 -12.76 -14.87 -9.11
CA LEU A 20 -12.93 -16.17 -9.76
C LEU A 20 -12.27 -17.29 -8.96
N HIS A 21 -11.07 -17.06 -8.44
CA HIS A 21 -10.39 -18.03 -7.57
C HIS A 21 -11.25 -18.39 -6.34
N LEU A 22 -11.81 -17.38 -5.66
CA LEU A 22 -12.70 -17.59 -4.52
C LEU A 22 -13.96 -18.37 -4.92
N LYS A 23 -14.57 -18.02 -6.06
CA LYS A 23 -15.73 -18.75 -6.59
C LYS A 23 -15.41 -20.23 -6.83
N ILE A 24 -14.28 -20.54 -7.47
CA ILE A 24 -13.86 -21.92 -7.74
C ILE A 24 -13.76 -22.75 -6.45
N GLN A 25 -13.32 -22.14 -5.34
CA GLN A 25 -13.19 -22.82 -4.05
C GLN A 25 -14.55 -23.16 -3.40
N ILE A 26 -15.57 -22.33 -3.61
CA ILE A 26 -16.85 -22.43 -2.88
C ILE A 26 -18.00 -22.99 -3.73
N TRP A 27 -17.88 -22.99 -5.05
CA TRP A 27 -18.98 -23.37 -5.94
C TRP A 27 -19.13 -24.89 -6.05
N SER A 28 -20.37 -25.37 -5.96
CA SER A 28 -20.71 -26.80 -6.00
C SER A 28 -21.15 -27.28 -7.39
N ASN A 29 -21.54 -26.37 -8.29
CA ASN A 29 -21.93 -26.72 -9.66
C ASN A 29 -20.68 -26.87 -10.53
N GLU A 30 -20.42 -28.10 -10.99
CA GLU A 30 -19.21 -28.43 -11.78
C GLU A 30 -19.17 -27.76 -13.15
N ALA A 31 -20.30 -27.51 -13.80
CA ALA A 31 -20.33 -26.85 -15.11
C ALA A 31 -19.93 -25.36 -14.98
N GLU A 32 -20.54 -24.64 -14.04
CA GLU A 32 -20.20 -23.24 -13.75
C GLU A 32 -18.77 -23.11 -13.20
N LYS A 33 -18.33 -24.07 -12.38
CA LYS A 33 -16.96 -24.11 -11.88
C LYS A 33 -15.95 -24.29 -13.01
N ALA A 34 -16.23 -25.12 -14.01
CA ALA A 34 -15.37 -25.27 -15.18
C ALA A 34 -15.27 -23.96 -15.98
N GLU A 35 -16.37 -23.21 -16.12
CA GLU A 35 -16.36 -21.88 -16.74
C GLU A 35 -15.49 -20.90 -15.95
N PHE A 36 -15.63 -20.85 -14.62
CA PHE A 36 -14.80 -20.00 -13.77
C PHE A 36 -13.31 -20.34 -13.85
N ILE A 37 -12.95 -21.63 -13.95
CA ILE A 37 -11.55 -22.05 -14.14
C ILE A 37 -11.00 -21.51 -15.47
N VAL A 38 -11.76 -21.63 -16.55
CA VAL A 38 -11.35 -21.11 -17.88
C VAL A 38 -11.18 -19.59 -17.85
N GLU A 39 -12.10 -18.87 -17.22
CA GLU A 39 -11.98 -17.41 -17.08
C GLU A 39 -10.80 -17.00 -16.18
N HIS A 40 -10.58 -17.73 -15.09
CA HIS A 40 -9.45 -17.51 -14.18
C HIS A 40 -8.12 -17.66 -14.92
N ASP A 41 -7.95 -18.73 -15.69
CA ASP A 41 -6.71 -19.01 -16.42
C ASP A 41 -6.44 -17.94 -17.51
N LYS A 42 -7.49 -17.42 -18.16
CA LYS A 42 -7.37 -16.26 -19.06
C LYS A 42 -6.90 -15.01 -18.31
N GLY A 43 -7.49 -14.75 -17.13
CA GLY A 43 -7.10 -13.63 -16.27
C GLY A 43 -5.62 -13.70 -15.86
N VAL A 44 -5.14 -14.88 -15.46
CA VAL A 44 -3.73 -15.11 -15.12
C VAL A 44 -2.80 -14.79 -16.30
N LEU A 45 -3.14 -15.23 -17.51
CA LEU A 45 -2.35 -14.93 -18.70
C LEU A 45 -2.36 -13.43 -19.05
N GLU A 46 -3.51 -12.77 -18.90
CA GLU A 46 -3.64 -11.34 -19.15
C GLU A 46 -2.84 -10.50 -18.15
N ILE A 47 -2.80 -10.90 -16.86
CA ILE A 47 -1.96 -10.27 -15.83
C ILE A 47 -0.49 -10.28 -16.26
N GLU A 48 0.05 -11.43 -16.66
CA GLU A 48 1.46 -11.54 -17.06
C GLU A 48 1.77 -10.72 -18.33
N ASN A 49 0.84 -10.67 -19.27
CA ASN A 49 0.96 -9.81 -20.45
C ASN A 49 0.97 -8.32 -20.09
N ILE A 50 0.09 -7.88 -19.19
CA ILE A 50 0.05 -6.49 -18.73
C ILE A 50 1.33 -6.13 -17.96
N LYS A 51 1.83 -7.01 -17.09
CA LYS A 51 3.12 -6.83 -16.40
C LYS A 51 4.26 -6.64 -17.38
N THR A 52 4.31 -7.44 -18.44
CA THR A 52 5.32 -7.31 -19.51
C THR A 52 5.23 -5.94 -20.19
N GLN A 53 4.03 -5.51 -20.58
CA GLN A 53 3.81 -4.18 -21.17
C GLN A 53 4.19 -3.04 -20.21
N LEU A 54 3.91 -3.19 -18.91
CA LEU A 54 4.30 -2.25 -17.86
C LEU A 54 5.80 -2.17 -17.65
N VAL A 55 6.57 -3.22 -17.95
CA VAL A 55 8.03 -3.16 -17.95
C VAL A 55 8.53 -2.44 -19.19
N GLU A 56 7.98 -2.77 -20.36
CA GLU A 56 8.43 -2.28 -21.67
C GLU A 56 8.02 -0.84 -21.98
N ILE A 57 6.97 -0.30 -21.33
CA ILE A 57 6.52 1.07 -21.61
C ILE A 57 7.62 2.10 -21.34
N GLY A 58 7.93 2.94 -22.32
CA GLY A 58 9.04 3.88 -22.23
C GLY A 58 8.79 5.07 -21.29
N ASP A 59 7.55 5.58 -21.27
CA ASP A 59 7.15 6.65 -20.35
C ASP A 59 6.81 6.07 -18.96
N LYS A 60 7.68 6.35 -17.99
CA LYS A 60 7.53 5.99 -16.57
C LYS A 60 7.16 7.19 -15.70
N SER A 61 6.61 8.25 -16.29
CA SER A 61 6.32 9.50 -15.58
C SER A 61 5.34 9.30 -14.43
N TYR A 62 4.39 8.37 -14.55
CA TYR A 62 3.46 8.03 -13.46
C TYR A 62 4.18 7.36 -12.30
N SER A 63 5.01 6.36 -12.56
CA SER A 63 5.82 5.72 -11.52
C SER A 63 6.78 6.70 -10.83
N ALA A 64 7.41 7.61 -11.60
CA ALA A 64 8.25 8.65 -11.03
C ALA A 64 7.48 9.61 -10.11
N ASN A 65 6.29 10.03 -10.54
CA ASN A 65 5.41 10.88 -9.73
C ASN A 65 4.90 10.15 -8.48
N ALA A 66 4.50 8.88 -8.60
CA ALA A 66 4.07 8.04 -7.49
C ALA A 66 5.18 7.92 -6.43
N LYS A 67 6.42 7.58 -6.84
CA LYS A 67 7.59 7.54 -5.94
C LYS A 67 7.77 8.88 -5.21
N SER A 68 7.72 10.00 -5.93
CA SER A 68 7.85 11.33 -5.35
C SER A 68 6.76 11.60 -4.30
N ASN A 69 5.51 11.25 -4.60
CA ASN A 69 4.40 11.47 -3.69
C ASN A 69 4.49 10.57 -2.45
N MET A 70 4.87 9.30 -2.61
CA MET A 70 5.11 8.38 -1.50
C MET A 70 6.22 8.91 -0.56
N LEU A 71 7.31 9.43 -1.11
CA LEU A 71 8.37 10.06 -0.31
C LEU A 71 7.86 11.27 0.47
N LYS A 72 7.04 12.11 -0.17
CA LYS A 72 6.41 13.26 0.52
C LYS A 72 5.46 12.79 1.61
N GLN A 73 4.65 11.78 1.34
CA GLN A 73 3.70 11.21 2.30
C GLN A 73 4.40 10.69 3.57
N LEU A 74 5.49 9.93 3.42
CA LEU A 74 6.30 9.47 4.56
C LEU A 74 6.87 10.65 5.37
N ARG A 75 7.37 11.69 4.69
CA ARG A 75 7.89 12.90 5.37
C ARG A 75 6.80 13.65 6.12
N TYR A 76 5.61 13.81 5.53
CA TYR A 76 4.49 14.43 6.23
C TYR A 76 4.08 13.65 7.48
N TYR A 77 4.08 12.31 7.44
CA TYR A 77 3.88 11.53 8.66
C TYR A 77 4.94 11.84 9.71
N VAL A 78 6.23 11.84 9.34
CA VAL A 78 7.32 12.17 10.28
C VAL A 78 7.15 13.57 10.87
N GLU A 79 6.85 14.56 10.04
CA GLU A 79 6.64 15.94 10.47
C GLU A 79 5.45 16.09 11.43
N GLU A 80 4.30 15.50 11.10
CA GLU A 80 3.09 15.60 11.93
C GLU A 80 3.22 14.83 13.25
N ILE A 81 3.83 13.63 13.25
CA ILE A 81 4.06 12.83 14.46
C ILE A 81 4.98 13.58 15.43
N ASN A 82 6.00 14.28 14.91
CA ASN A 82 6.96 15.03 15.72
C ASN A 82 6.39 16.35 16.31
N LYS A 83 5.15 16.72 15.99
CA LYS A 83 4.46 17.86 16.64
C LYS A 83 3.90 17.51 18.02
N ALA A 84 4.06 16.27 18.48
CA ALA A 84 3.62 15.83 19.80
C ALA A 84 4.18 16.69 20.92
N GLN A 85 3.38 16.91 21.97
CA GLN A 85 3.91 17.53 23.19
C GLN A 85 4.87 16.56 23.90
N PRO A 86 5.91 17.09 24.58
CA PRO A 86 6.83 16.26 25.35
C PRO A 86 6.10 15.37 26.36
N GLY A 87 6.49 14.09 26.42
CA GLY A 87 5.91 13.11 27.34
C GLY A 87 4.62 12.44 26.85
N LEU A 88 4.13 12.79 25.66
CA LEU A 88 3.05 12.05 25.01
C LEU A 88 3.60 11.00 24.04
N ALA A 89 2.90 9.88 23.95
CA ALA A 89 3.13 8.87 22.93
C ALA A 89 1.99 8.88 21.90
N LEU A 90 2.18 8.24 20.75
CA LEU A 90 1.18 8.23 19.69
C LEU A 90 0.17 7.09 19.93
N SER A 91 -1.13 7.34 19.80
CA SER A 91 -2.14 6.30 20.00
C SER A 91 -2.21 5.36 18.79
N ARG A 92 -2.17 4.06 19.01
CA ARG A 92 -2.37 3.06 17.93
C ARG A 92 -3.77 3.13 17.32
N ASN A 93 -4.75 3.54 18.11
CA ASN A 93 -6.17 3.46 17.75
C ASN A 93 -6.71 4.76 17.14
N GLN A 94 -5.92 5.84 17.17
CA GLN A 94 -6.26 7.13 16.56
C GLN A 94 -7.66 7.66 16.94
N GLY A 95 -8.03 7.55 18.22
CA GLY A 95 -9.33 8.02 18.71
C GLY A 95 -10.52 7.11 18.39
N MET A 96 -10.28 5.97 17.73
CA MET A 96 -11.29 4.96 17.41
C MET A 96 -11.18 3.75 18.35
N ASN A 97 -12.20 2.89 18.37
CA ASN A 97 -12.16 1.59 19.05
C ASN A 97 -11.53 0.49 18.18
N LEU A 98 -10.71 0.87 17.19
CA LEU A 98 -10.05 -0.02 16.25
C LEU A 98 -8.55 -0.04 16.56
N LYS A 99 -8.01 -1.20 16.92
CA LYS A 99 -6.57 -1.36 17.11
C LYS A 99 -5.86 -1.16 15.78
N ASN A 100 -4.71 -0.49 15.81
CA ASN A 100 -3.81 -0.30 14.68
C ASN A 100 -4.32 0.60 13.55
N GLU A 101 -5.34 1.43 13.80
CA GLU A 101 -5.85 2.40 12.82
C GLU A 101 -4.76 3.34 12.31
N LEU A 102 -3.78 3.71 13.14
CA LEU A 102 -2.63 4.49 12.71
C LEU A 102 -1.89 3.83 11.53
N PHE A 103 -1.54 2.55 11.70
CA PHE A 103 -0.78 1.79 10.73
C PHE A 103 -1.60 1.48 9.49
N ALA A 104 -2.88 1.12 9.66
CA ALA A 104 -3.82 0.94 8.57
C ALA A 104 -3.96 2.23 7.73
N GLY A 105 -4.02 3.39 8.39
CA GLY A 105 -4.03 4.70 7.75
C GLY A 105 -2.77 4.96 6.93
N ILE A 106 -1.59 4.75 7.51
CA ILE A 106 -0.30 4.92 6.81
C ILE A 106 -0.22 4.03 5.57
N VAL A 107 -0.53 2.74 5.71
CA VAL A 107 -0.47 1.77 4.59
C VAL A 107 -1.47 2.15 3.50
N ARG A 108 -2.70 2.52 3.88
CA ARG A 108 -3.75 2.93 2.94
C ARG A 108 -3.36 4.17 2.16
N ASP A 109 -2.88 5.21 2.83
CA ASP A 109 -2.51 6.47 2.20
C ASP A 109 -1.34 6.28 1.23
N MET A 110 -0.37 5.44 1.58
CA MET A 110 0.73 5.07 0.68
C MET A 110 0.25 4.24 -0.52
N ASN A 111 -0.67 3.29 -0.32
CA ASN A 111 -1.18 2.43 -1.39
C ASN A 111 -2.00 3.21 -2.44
N TYR A 112 -2.78 4.21 -2.02
CA TYR A 112 -3.53 5.07 -2.94
C TYR A 112 -2.64 5.85 -3.91
N LEU A 113 -1.41 6.16 -3.52
CA LEU A 113 -0.45 6.88 -4.37
C LEU A 113 0.12 6.00 -5.50
N ILE A 114 0.13 4.69 -5.33
CA ILE A 114 0.61 3.73 -6.35
C ILE A 114 -0.51 3.28 -7.28
N GLN A 115 -1.72 3.12 -6.75
CA GLN A 115 -2.88 2.72 -7.54
C GLN A 115 -3.44 3.85 -8.43
N GLY A 116 -2.93 5.08 -8.30
CA GLY A 116 -3.46 6.25 -9.01
C GLY A 116 -4.88 6.64 -8.58
N SER A 117 -5.39 6.04 -7.50
CA SER A 117 -6.71 6.28 -6.93
C SER A 117 -6.76 7.50 -5.99
N GLY A 118 -5.59 8.06 -5.63
CA GLY A 118 -5.47 9.34 -4.94
C GLY A 118 -4.40 10.22 -5.58
N SER A 119 -4.79 11.41 -6.06
CA SER A 119 -3.85 12.39 -6.62
C SER A 119 -3.26 13.32 -5.56
N SER A 120 -3.78 13.28 -4.33
CA SER A 120 -3.37 14.17 -3.25
C SER A 120 -2.71 13.42 -2.10
N ILE A 121 -1.57 13.96 -1.69
CA ILE A 121 -0.92 13.66 -0.42
C ILE A 121 -1.92 13.95 0.70
N ARG A 122 -2.09 13.01 1.61
CA ARG A 122 -2.94 13.18 2.79
C ARG A 122 -2.05 13.60 3.95
N ILE A 123 -2.17 14.85 4.37
CA ILE A 123 -1.53 15.28 5.60
C ILE A 123 -2.33 14.67 6.76
N PRO A 124 -1.74 13.81 7.60
CA PRO A 124 -2.44 13.23 8.75
C PRO A 124 -2.70 14.32 9.78
N ALA A 125 -3.80 15.05 9.61
CA ALA A 125 -4.28 15.99 10.59
C ALA A 125 -4.92 15.24 11.76
N TYR A 126 -4.80 15.79 12.97
CA TYR A 126 -5.45 15.27 14.18
C TYR A 126 -4.95 13.89 14.64
N LEU A 127 -3.64 13.65 14.54
CA LEU A 127 -3.04 12.48 15.19
C LEU A 127 -3.39 12.48 16.69
N HIS A 128 -3.93 11.35 17.17
CA HIS A 128 -4.28 11.23 18.58
C HIS A 128 -3.06 10.78 19.39
N TYR A 129 -2.75 11.55 20.42
CA TYR A 129 -1.70 11.26 21.39
C TYR A 129 -2.30 10.70 22.68
N THR A 130 -1.51 9.92 23.41
CA THR A 130 -1.94 9.22 24.62
C THR A 130 -0.83 9.16 25.66
N THR A 131 -1.21 9.10 26.92
CA THR A 131 -0.34 8.74 28.05
C THR A 131 -0.53 7.27 28.49
N ASN A 132 -1.49 6.55 27.91
CA ASN A 132 -1.74 5.15 28.20
C ASN A 132 -0.72 4.24 27.49
N PRO A 133 0.10 3.45 28.23
CA PRO A 133 1.10 2.55 27.64
C PRO A 133 0.51 1.40 26.79
N GLU A 134 -0.67 0.88 27.13
CA GLU A 134 -1.21 -0.35 26.49
C GLU A 134 -1.70 -0.15 25.03
N GLY A 135 -1.67 1.09 24.54
CA GLY A 135 -2.06 1.43 23.18
C GLY A 135 -1.20 2.54 22.60
N SER A 136 0.00 2.75 23.13
CA SER A 136 0.94 3.75 22.66
C SER A 136 1.96 3.18 21.68
N ILE A 137 2.48 4.07 20.83
CA ILE A 137 3.64 3.86 19.98
C ILE A 137 4.67 4.91 20.34
N ASP A 138 5.92 4.46 20.47
CA ASP A 138 7.04 5.36 20.64
C ASP A 138 7.26 6.21 19.38
N ILE A 139 7.33 7.52 19.58
CA ILE A 139 7.44 8.49 18.49
C ILE A 139 8.81 8.38 17.80
N VAL A 140 9.88 8.22 18.58
CA VAL A 140 11.25 8.15 18.03
C VAL A 140 11.41 6.87 17.21
N GLU A 141 10.88 5.76 17.71
CA GLU A 141 10.89 4.49 17.01
C GLU A 141 10.12 4.56 15.68
N LEU A 142 8.86 5.04 15.71
CA LEU A 142 8.03 5.11 14.51
C LEU A 142 8.60 6.09 13.47
N THR A 143 9.05 7.27 13.89
CA THR A 143 9.64 8.23 12.96
C THR A 143 10.95 7.72 12.38
N GLY A 144 11.81 7.07 13.18
CA GLY A 144 13.02 6.42 12.69
C GLY A 144 12.75 5.27 11.70
N PHE A 145 11.67 4.51 11.92
CA PHE A 145 11.18 3.52 10.96
C PHE A 145 10.77 4.19 9.64
N LEU A 146 9.88 5.19 9.68
CA LEU A 146 9.39 5.88 8.48
C LEU A 146 10.52 6.57 7.69
N GLU A 147 11.50 7.15 8.36
CA GLU A 147 12.70 7.72 7.72
C GLU A 147 13.56 6.64 7.04
N THR A 148 13.66 5.45 7.64
CA THR A 148 14.34 4.31 7.04
C THR A 148 13.61 3.84 5.79
N GLU A 149 12.28 3.74 5.85
CA GLU A 149 11.45 3.41 4.69
C GLU A 149 11.56 4.45 3.58
N ALA A 150 11.61 5.75 3.92
CA ALA A 150 11.84 6.80 2.94
C ALA A 150 13.21 6.67 2.26
N ARG A 151 14.26 6.30 3.00
CA ARG A 151 15.60 6.02 2.43
C ARG A 151 15.60 4.78 1.54
N THR A 152 14.89 3.72 1.92
CA THR A 152 14.71 2.51 1.11
C THR A 152 14.00 2.84 -0.21
N LEU A 153 12.88 3.56 -0.14
CA LEU A 153 12.14 4.00 -1.33
C LEU A 153 13.00 4.92 -2.23
N GLN A 154 13.78 5.82 -1.64
CA GLN A 154 14.64 6.71 -2.40
C GLN A 154 15.64 5.96 -3.29
N ARG A 155 16.14 4.79 -2.84
CA ARG A 155 17.07 3.91 -3.58
C ARG A 155 16.43 3.11 -4.71
N VAL A 156 15.12 3.19 -4.92
CA VAL A 156 14.46 2.56 -6.07
C VAL A 156 14.79 3.34 -7.33
N ASP A 157 15.90 2.98 -7.99
CA ASP A 157 16.33 3.59 -9.24
C ASP A 157 15.46 3.14 -10.41
N SER A 158 15.22 4.07 -11.36
CA SER A 158 14.33 3.87 -12.51
C SER A 158 12.99 3.26 -12.08
N PRO A 159 12.16 4.03 -11.36
CA PRO A 159 10.91 3.53 -10.79
C PRO A 159 10.00 3.04 -11.91
N ASN A 160 9.44 1.86 -11.69
CA ASN A 160 8.31 1.34 -12.43
C ASN A 160 7.31 0.81 -11.40
N TYR A 161 6.08 0.59 -11.83
CA TYR A 161 5.03 0.17 -10.92
C TYR A 161 5.34 -1.11 -10.15
N LEU A 162 5.89 -2.14 -10.81
CA LEU A 162 6.20 -3.42 -10.16
C LEU A 162 7.16 -3.20 -8.98
N LYS A 163 8.23 -2.42 -9.17
CA LYS A 163 9.17 -2.09 -8.09
C LYS A 163 8.51 -1.31 -6.94
N LEU A 164 7.58 -0.40 -7.25
CA LEU A 164 6.87 0.38 -6.24
C LEU A 164 5.86 -0.47 -5.48
N ARG A 165 5.22 -1.42 -6.15
CA ARG A 165 4.37 -2.45 -5.55
C ARG A 165 5.17 -3.37 -4.64
N ASP A 166 6.30 -3.90 -5.10
CA ASP A 166 7.20 -4.72 -4.29
C ASP A 166 7.66 -3.98 -3.03
N PHE A 167 7.99 -2.68 -3.16
CA PHE A 167 8.30 -1.84 -2.01
C PHE A 167 7.12 -1.77 -1.03
N MET A 168 5.89 -1.58 -1.51
CA MET A 168 4.70 -1.47 -0.67
C MET A 168 4.32 -2.76 0.04
N GLU A 169 4.40 -3.89 -0.66
CA GLU A 169 4.17 -5.21 -0.07
C GLU A 169 5.17 -5.43 1.07
N GLY A 170 6.45 -5.19 0.82
CA GLY A 170 7.46 -5.26 1.87
C GLY A 170 7.28 -4.21 2.98
N PHE A 171 6.82 -3.01 2.68
CA PHE A 171 6.54 -1.97 3.68
C PHE A 171 5.43 -2.39 4.63
N ALA A 172 4.34 -2.96 4.10
CA ALA A 172 3.24 -3.49 4.91
C ALA A 172 3.70 -4.66 5.78
N GLU A 173 4.49 -5.59 5.22
CA GLU A 173 5.08 -6.70 5.98
C GLU A 173 5.96 -6.21 7.13
N ARG A 174 6.82 -5.19 6.89
CA ARG A 174 7.68 -4.62 7.93
C ARG A 174 6.89 -3.89 9.02
N ILE A 175 5.81 -3.18 8.66
CA ILE A 175 4.91 -2.60 9.66
C ILE A 175 4.27 -3.69 10.53
N ILE A 176 3.77 -4.75 9.91
CA ILE A 176 3.16 -5.86 10.64
C ILE A 176 4.19 -6.50 11.56
N ALA A 177 5.36 -6.84 11.02
CA ALA A 177 6.42 -7.51 11.76
C ALA A 177 7.05 -6.66 12.86
N GLN A 178 6.97 -5.33 12.83
CA GLN A 178 7.54 -4.48 13.88
C GLN A 178 6.51 -4.04 14.92
N TYR A 179 5.27 -3.81 14.49
CA TYR A 179 4.28 -3.16 15.35
C TYR A 179 3.07 -4.03 15.63
N ILE A 180 2.67 -4.91 14.72
CA ILE A 180 1.45 -5.72 14.82
C ILE A 180 1.84 -7.15 15.16
N HIS A 181 2.20 -7.36 16.42
CA HIS A 181 2.36 -8.68 17.01
C HIS A 181 1.06 -9.12 17.69
N ASP A 182 0.83 -10.44 17.74
CA ASP A 182 -0.25 -11.06 18.52
C ASP A 182 -0.06 -10.87 20.03
#